data_AF-A0A967P9Y8-F1
#
_entry.id   AF-A0A967P9Y8-F1
#
_cell.length_a   1.000
_cell.length_b   1.000
_cell.length_c   1.000
_cell.angle_alpha   90.00
_cell.angle_beta   90.00
_cell.angle_gamma   90.00
#
_symmetry.space_group_name_H-M   'P 1'
#
loop_
_entity.id
_entity.type
_entity.pdbx_description
1 polymer ?
#
loop_
_entity_poly.entity_id
_entity_poly.type
_entity_poly.pdbx_seq_one_letter_code
_entity_poly.pdbx_strand_id
1 'polypeptide(L)'
;MSRRDSYKPIPCIEDVSVPVDKLSDYVEDIQDTINGFDTKAAFYGHASAGCLHIRPLINLKTNNGVRVMQELTVKAMELAIKYGGVLSGEHGDGLQRSDLNEKLFGAKLYGVMKEIKSIFDPENMFNPGKIVDAPVCTENLRYGKDYKTYDIKTYLDWNDDNGIAEASEMCSGQGVCRKIDEGIMCPSYIATHDEKDSTRARANALRAVLSGRLPKQKLASKEMHDIFDLCISCKACKTECPSAVDGAKMKTEYLAYYNKAGGVSIRDRFFSNIHKLSDAASRVAPVSNLITNNIITKLVLPKIGIHPNRTLPEITKETYIDWFNNRPRKHNK
;
A
#
# COMPACT_ATOMS: atom_id res chain seq x y z
N MET A 1 4.33 -2.32 -12.38
CA MET A 1 4.29 -1.01 -11.72
C MET A 1 5.24 -0.89 -10.51
N SER A 2 5.83 -1.97 -9.99
CA SER A 2 6.87 -1.90 -8.94
C SER A 2 7.91 -3.00 -9.18
N ARG A 3 9.19 -2.71 -8.92
CA ARG A 3 10.31 -3.66 -9.04
C ARG A 3 10.78 -4.09 -7.65
N ARG A 4 11.27 -5.32 -7.50
CA ARG A 4 11.84 -5.84 -6.25
C ARG A 4 13.31 -5.46 -6.08
N ASP A 5 13.65 -4.20 -6.35
CA ASP A 5 14.98 -3.66 -6.16
C ASP A 5 14.89 -2.17 -5.74
N SER A 6 16.01 -1.52 -5.48
CA SER A 6 16.04 -0.10 -5.09
C SER A 6 15.73 0.87 -6.24
N TYR A 7 15.76 0.43 -7.50
CA TYR A 7 15.42 1.24 -8.67
C TYR A 7 13.93 1.10 -9.01
N LYS A 8 13.15 2.13 -8.67
CA LYS A 8 11.71 2.10 -8.92
C LYS A 8 11.38 2.88 -10.20
N PRO A 9 10.32 2.51 -10.94
CA PRO A 9 9.78 3.34 -12.01
C PRO A 9 9.12 4.58 -11.40
N ILE A 10 9.86 5.68 -11.33
CA ILE A 10 9.44 6.92 -10.68
C ILE A 10 8.54 7.71 -11.65
N PRO A 11 7.34 8.15 -11.22
CA PRO A 11 6.40 8.86 -12.09
C PRO A 11 6.78 10.33 -12.30
N CYS A 12 8.07 10.68 -12.44
CA CYS A 12 8.51 12.08 -12.53
C CYS A 12 8.25 12.74 -13.88
N ILE A 13 8.01 11.95 -14.94
CA ILE A 13 7.57 12.41 -16.27
C ILE A 13 6.22 11.73 -16.59
N GLU A 14 5.29 11.79 -15.63
CA GLU A 14 3.98 11.20 -15.79
C GLU A 14 3.02 12.21 -16.42
N ASP A 15 2.21 11.83 -17.41
CA ASP A 15 1.06 12.64 -17.85
C ASP A 15 1.45 13.93 -18.62
N VAL A 16 2.58 13.91 -19.32
CA VAL A 16 2.96 15.00 -20.23
C VAL A 16 2.11 14.92 -21.49
N SER A 17 1.52 16.05 -21.90
CA SER A 17 0.70 16.13 -23.11
C SER A 17 1.28 17.12 -24.11
N VAL A 18 1.45 16.69 -25.35
CA VAL A 18 1.87 17.52 -26.49
C VAL A 18 0.86 17.39 -27.64
N PRO A 19 0.80 18.33 -28.59
CA PRO A 19 0.00 18.15 -29.81
C PRO A 19 0.32 16.81 -30.49
N VAL A 20 -0.71 16.10 -30.96
CA VAL A 20 -0.59 14.73 -31.49
C VAL A 20 0.37 14.66 -32.68
N ASP A 21 0.39 15.70 -33.53
CA ASP A 21 1.29 15.82 -34.67
C ASP A 21 2.76 16.03 -34.29
N LYS A 22 3.05 16.31 -33.01
CA LYS A 22 4.39 16.47 -32.43
C LYS A 22 4.82 15.30 -31.55
N LEU A 23 3.95 14.30 -31.36
CA LEU A 23 4.16 13.24 -30.40
C LEU A 23 5.42 12.40 -30.71
N SER A 24 5.67 12.09 -31.99
CA SER A 24 6.85 11.31 -32.40
C SER A 24 8.15 12.05 -32.06
N ASP A 25 8.25 13.31 -32.46
CA ASP A 25 9.43 14.14 -32.19
C ASP A 25 9.68 14.30 -30.68
N TYR A 26 8.61 14.49 -29.89
CA TYR A 26 8.72 14.55 -28.44
C TYR A 26 9.25 13.24 -27.84
N VAL A 27 8.76 12.08 -28.32
CA VAL A 27 9.21 10.76 -27.86
C VAL A 27 10.70 10.54 -28.14
N GLU A 28 11.18 10.95 -29.31
CA GLU A 28 12.61 10.87 -29.65
C GLU A 28 13.45 11.72 -28.70
N ASP A 29 13.12 13.00 -28.55
CA ASP A 29 13.86 13.94 -27.70
C ASP A 29 13.87 13.53 -26.21
N ILE A 30 12.73 13.08 -25.68
CA ILE A 30 12.65 12.67 -24.27
C ILE A 30 13.38 11.34 -24.05
N GLN A 31 13.36 10.43 -25.03
CA GLN A 31 14.11 9.18 -24.97
C GLN A 31 15.63 9.44 -24.97
N ASP A 32 16.11 10.36 -25.79
CA ASP A 32 17.51 10.79 -25.80
C ASP A 32 17.92 11.46 -24.49
N THR A 33 17.05 12.30 -23.95
CA THR A 33 17.25 12.89 -22.62
C THR A 33 17.40 11.81 -21.55
N ILE A 34 16.50 10.82 -21.52
CA ILE A 34 16.52 9.71 -20.57
C ILE A 34 17.80 8.86 -20.73
N ASN A 35 18.22 8.59 -21.97
CA ASN A 35 19.45 7.87 -22.26
C ASN A 35 20.69 8.62 -21.75
N GLY A 36 20.70 9.95 -21.84
CA GLY A 36 21.77 10.80 -21.30
C GLY A 36 21.98 10.69 -19.78
N PHE A 37 20.98 10.19 -19.05
CA PHE A 37 21.07 9.92 -17.61
C PHE A 37 21.44 8.47 -17.27
N ASP A 38 21.82 7.66 -18.26
CA ASP A 38 22.14 6.23 -18.11
C ASP A 38 21.02 5.45 -17.38
N THR A 39 19.77 5.77 -17.73
CA THR A 39 18.59 5.06 -17.21
C THR A 39 17.64 4.64 -18.33
N LYS A 40 16.73 3.73 -18.01
CA LYS A 40 15.66 3.26 -18.89
C LYS A 40 14.33 3.72 -18.33
N ALA A 41 13.34 3.91 -19.19
CA ALA A 41 12.00 4.26 -18.78
C ALA A 41 10.94 3.34 -19.40
N ALA A 42 9.82 3.20 -18.70
CA ALA A 42 8.61 2.64 -19.28
C ALA A 42 7.78 3.75 -19.91
N PHE A 43 7.32 3.55 -21.14
CA PHE A 43 6.44 4.46 -21.86
C PHE A 43 5.07 3.79 -22.06
N TYR A 44 4.00 4.50 -21.73
CA TYR A 44 2.62 4.11 -22.01
C TYR A 44 1.76 5.38 -21.99
N GLY A 45 0.55 5.35 -22.52
CA GLY A 45 -0.31 6.54 -22.51
C GLY A 45 -1.42 6.51 -23.54
N HIS A 46 -2.03 7.67 -23.71
CA HIS A 46 -3.14 7.91 -24.61
C HIS A 46 -2.62 8.63 -25.85
N ALA A 47 -1.94 7.88 -26.73
CA ALA A 47 -1.28 8.46 -27.91
C ALA A 47 -2.23 9.28 -28.81
N SER A 48 -3.50 8.86 -28.92
CA SER A 48 -4.53 9.59 -29.68
C SER A 48 -4.88 10.97 -29.08
N ALA A 49 -4.56 11.19 -27.80
CA ALA A 49 -4.73 12.47 -27.10
C ALA A 49 -3.39 13.21 -26.91
N GLY A 50 -2.28 12.66 -27.39
CA GLY A 50 -0.95 13.25 -27.22
C GLY A 50 -0.42 13.19 -25.79
N CYS A 51 -1.04 12.38 -24.91
CA CYS A 51 -0.65 12.23 -23.50
C CYS A 51 0.22 10.98 -23.28
N LEU A 52 1.37 11.15 -22.64
CA LEU A 52 2.32 10.09 -22.30
C LEU A 52 2.60 10.03 -20.80
N HIS A 53 2.71 8.80 -20.31
CA HIS A 53 3.20 8.46 -18.99
C HIS A 53 4.55 7.77 -19.13
N ILE A 54 5.59 8.47 -18.70
CA ILE A 54 6.98 8.03 -18.82
C ILE A 54 7.54 7.85 -17.42
N ARG A 55 7.98 6.63 -17.11
CA ARG A 55 8.49 6.27 -15.78
C ARG A 55 9.94 5.79 -15.84
N PRO A 56 10.92 6.69 -15.66
CA PRO A 56 12.32 6.33 -15.54
C PRO A 56 12.61 5.46 -14.32
N LEU A 57 13.58 4.54 -14.44
CA LEU A 57 14.06 3.72 -13.35
C LEU A 57 15.08 4.50 -12.52
N ILE A 58 14.69 4.94 -11.32
CA ILE A 58 15.52 5.80 -10.49
C ILE A 58 15.57 5.24 -9.07
N ASN A 59 16.76 5.29 -8.47
CA ASN A 59 16.95 4.98 -7.05
C ASN A 59 16.93 6.27 -6.20
N LEU A 60 15.74 6.62 -5.71
CA LEU A 60 15.53 7.79 -4.85
C LEU A 60 16.13 7.66 -3.43
N LYS A 61 16.71 6.51 -3.07
CA LYS A 61 17.48 6.36 -1.83
C LYS A 61 18.88 6.99 -1.94
N THR A 62 19.25 7.55 -3.09
CA THR A 62 20.58 8.13 -3.35
C THR A 62 20.48 9.59 -3.74
N ASN A 63 21.51 10.39 -3.39
CA ASN A 63 21.63 11.79 -3.81
C ASN A 63 21.57 11.92 -5.34
N ASN A 64 22.28 11.05 -6.06
CA ASN A 64 22.28 11.07 -7.51
C ASN A 64 20.88 10.78 -8.07
N GLY A 65 20.15 9.79 -7.54
CA GLY A 65 18.81 9.49 -8.01
C GLY A 65 17.81 10.64 -7.78
N VAL A 66 17.88 11.31 -6.63
CA VAL A 66 17.06 12.52 -6.37
C VAL A 66 17.38 13.63 -7.37
N ARG A 67 18.68 13.88 -7.62
CA ARG A 67 19.13 14.86 -8.63
C ARG A 67 18.62 14.50 -10.03
N VAL A 68 18.83 13.26 -10.46
CA VAL A 68 18.38 12.75 -11.77
C VAL A 68 16.87 12.90 -11.95
N MET A 69 16.09 12.56 -10.92
CA MET A 69 14.64 12.76 -10.96
C MET A 69 14.28 14.24 -11.18
N GLN A 70 14.87 15.16 -10.42
CA GLN A 70 14.58 16.60 -10.54
C GLN A 70 14.99 17.14 -11.92
N GLU A 71 16.20 16.81 -12.39
CA GLU A 71 16.69 17.27 -13.69
C GLU A 71 15.85 16.70 -14.84
N LEU A 72 15.44 15.43 -14.78
CA LEU A 72 14.54 14.83 -15.76
C LEU A 72 13.17 15.51 -15.79
N THR A 73 12.58 15.84 -14.64
CA THR A 73 11.31 16.58 -14.59
C THR A 73 11.44 17.94 -15.26
N VAL A 74 12.53 18.68 -14.97
CA VAL A 74 12.80 19.99 -15.58
C VAL A 74 13.01 19.86 -17.10
N LYS A 75 13.78 18.87 -17.55
CA LYS A 75 14.02 18.63 -18.98
C LYS A 75 12.73 18.24 -19.71
N ALA A 76 11.90 17.41 -19.10
CA ALA A 76 10.59 17.07 -19.66
C ALA A 76 9.67 18.28 -19.79
N MET A 77 9.74 19.22 -18.84
CA MET A 77 9.03 20.50 -18.90
C MET A 77 9.51 21.39 -20.03
N GLU A 78 10.83 21.54 -20.18
CA GLU A 78 11.45 22.30 -21.28
C GLU A 78 11.04 21.73 -22.64
N LEU A 79 11.03 20.40 -22.79
CA LEU A 79 10.54 19.73 -23.99
C LEU A 79 9.04 19.92 -24.19
N ALA A 80 8.23 19.81 -23.14
CA ALA A 80 6.80 20.08 -23.24
C ALA A 80 6.55 21.51 -23.78
N ILE A 81 7.25 22.52 -23.24
CA ILE A 81 7.16 23.90 -23.75
C ILE A 81 7.62 23.98 -25.22
N LYS A 82 8.76 23.37 -25.58
CA LYS A 82 9.30 23.35 -26.95
C LYS A 82 8.26 22.85 -27.96
N TYR A 83 7.49 21.84 -27.60
CA TYR A 83 6.48 21.23 -28.47
C TYR A 83 5.06 21.81 -28.28
N GLY A 84 4.89 22.87 -27.47
CA GLY A 84 3.59 23.52 -27.24
C GLY A 84 2.64 22.70 -26.37
N GLY A 85 3.19 21.90 -25.46
CA GLY A 85 2.47 21.03 -24.54
C GLY A 85 2.47 21.49 -23.08
N VAL A 86 2.04 20.58 -22.20
CA VAL A 86 1.94 20.77 -20.75
C VAL A 86 2.49 19.57 -19.99
N LEU A 87 2.95 19.79 -18.77
CA LEU A 87 3.44 18.71 -17.91
C LEU A 87 2.35 17.79 -17.37
N SER A 88 1.10 18.24 -17.29
CA SER A 88 -0.02 17.45 -16.79
C SER A 88 -1.25 17.65 -17.67
N GLY A 89 -1.70 16.58 -18.32
CA GLY A 89 -2.95 16.53 -19.08
C GLY A 89 -4.17 16.14 -18.23
N GLU A 90 -4.00 15.19 -17.31
CA GLU A 90 -5.10 14.54 -16.60
C GLU A 90 -4.93 14.52 -15.06
N HIS A 91 -3.70 14.31 -14.57
CA HIS A 91 -3.45 13.99 -13.16
C HIS A 91 -3.35 15.21 -12.23
N GLY A 92 -3.15 16.40 -12.80
CA GLY A 92 -2.81 17.62 -12.08
C GLY A 92 -1.36 17.71 -11.60
N ASP A 93 -1.01 18.87 -11.04
CA ASP A 93 0.38 19.18 -10.68
C ASP A 93 0.77 18.75 -9.26
N GLY A 94 -0.15 18.92 -8.30
CA GLY A 94 0.05 18.54 -6.90
C GLY A 94 1.32 19.15 -6.28
N LEU A 95 2.10 18.34 -5.56
CA LEU A 95 3.44 18.74 -5.07
C LEU A 95 4.55 18.33 -6.04
N GLN A 96 4.22 17.55 -7.05
CA GLN A 96 5.22 16.84 -7.84
C GLN A 96 5.87 17.73 -8.90
N ARG A 97 5.12 18.71 -9.40
CA ARG A 97 5.56 19.59 -10.50
C ARG A 97 5.07 21.04 -10.39
N SER A 98 4.33 21.39 -9.33
CA SER A 98 3.83 22.77 -9.17
C SER A 98 4.94 23.80 -8.98
N ASP A 99 6.14 23.38 -8.57
CA ASP A 99 7.33 24.24 -8.55
C ASP A 99 7.76 24.71 -9.95
N LEU A 100 7.27 24.06 -11.00
CA LEU A 100 7.54 24.42 -12.40
C LEU A 100 6.41 25.21 -13.06
N ASN A 101 5.28 25.41 -12.38
CA ASN A 101 4.08 26.03 -12.98
C ASN A 101 4.33 27.45 -13.48
N GLU A 102 5.12 28.26 -12.76
CA GLU A 102 5.46 29.61 -13.23
C GLU A 102 6.26 29.58 -14.55
N LYS A 103 7.17 28.62 -14.70
CA LYS A 103 7.93 28.44 -15.95
C LYS A 103 7.03 27.96 -17.09
N LEU A 104 6.09 27.07 -16.80
CA LEU A 104 5.18 26.50 -17.78
C LEU A 104 4.13 27.50 -18.28
N PHE A 105 3.48 28.22 -17.37
CA PHE A 105 2.38 29.15 -17.70
C PHE A 105 2.83 30.61 -17.88
N GLY A 106 4.06 30.92 -17.48
CA GLY A 106 4.59 32.27 -17.46
C GLY A 106 4.09 33.11 -16.29
N ALA A 107 4.85 34.15 -15.94
CA ALA A 107 4.62 34.99 -14.77
C ALA A 107 3.22 35.62 -14.73
N LYS A 108 2.63 35.99 -15.88
CA LYS A 108 1.31 36.63 -15.94
C LYS A 108 0.19 35.68 -15.53
N LEU A 109 0.10 34.50 -16.15
CA LEU A 109 -0.97 33.54 -15.83
C LEU A 109 -0.77 32.96 -14.43
N TYR A 110 0.47 32.65 -14.06
CA TYR A 110 0.79 32.20 -12.72
C TYR A 110 0.43 33.24 -11.65
N GLY A 111 0.67 34.54 -11.92
CA GLY A 111 0.22 35.64 -11.07
C GLY A 111 -1.30 35.66 -10.87
N VAL A 112 -2.08 35.46 -11.93
CA VAL A 112 -3.55 35.35 -11.83
C VAL A 112 -3.96 34.14 -10.99
N MET A 113 -3.29 32.98 -11.13
CA MET A 113 -3.55 31.82 -10.27
C MET A 113 -3.34 32.14 -8.79
N LYS A 114 -2.29 32.91 -8.46
CA LYS A 114 -2.00 33.37 -7.09
C LYS A 114 -3.02 34.37 -6.56
N GLU A 115 -3.50 35.28 -7.39
CA GLU A 115 -4.56 36.21 -7.04
C GLU A 115 -5.86 35.46 -6.72
N ILE A 116 -6.26 34.52 -7.59
CA ILE A 116 -7.44 33.67 -7.34
C ILE A 116 -7.28 32.92 -6.02
N LYS A 117 -6.13 32.30 -5.77
CA LYS A 117 -5.86 31.60 -4.51
C LYS A 117 -6.03 32.52 -3.30
N SER A 118 -5.47 33.73 -3.35
CA SER A 118 -5.53 34.71 -2.26
C SER A 118 -6.95 35.25 -2.02
N ILE A 119 -7.76 35.40 -3.07
CA ILE A 119 -9.14 35.88 -2.96
C ILE A 119 -10.04 34.85 -2.26
N PHE A 120 -9.92 33.58 -2.66
CA PHE A 120 -10.80 32.52 -2.15
C PHE A 120 -10.27 31.80 -0.90
N ASP A 121 -8.98 31.95 -0.58
CA ASP A 121 -8.35 31.39 0.61
C ASP A 121 -7.32 32.35 1.20
N PRO A 122 -7.76 33.50 1.75
CA PRO A 122 -6.87 34.55 2.26
C PRO A 122 -6.03 34.11 3.46
N GLU A 123 -6.49 33.11 4.21
CA GLU A 123 -5.78 32.52 5.35
C GLU A 123 -4.90 31.31 4.94
N ASN A 124 -4.91 30.94 3.65
CA ASN A 124 -4.14 29.84 3.08
C ASN A 124 -4.35 28.48 3.78
N MET A 125 -5.60 28.17 4.16
CA MET A 125 -5.97 26.93 4.84
C MET A 125 -6.23 25.76 3.88
N PHE A 126 -6.63 26.04 2.65
CA PHE A 126 -7.05 25.04 1.68
C PHE A 126 -5.89 24.55 0.83
N ASN A 127 -5.25 23.47 1.31
CA ASN A 127 -4.24 22.70 0.59
C ASN A 127 -3.01 23.53 0.16
N PRO A 128 -2.33 24.21 1.10
CA PRO A 128 -1.24 25.14 0.81
C PRO A 128 -0.07 24.46 0.07
N GLY A 129 0.65 25.28 -0.71
CA GLY A 129 1.85 24.90 -1.44
C GLY A 129 1.60 23.92 -2.58
N LYS A 130 0.44 24.00 -3.24
CA LYS A 130 0.09 23.21 -4.43
C LYS A 130 -0.55 24.11 -5.46
N ILE A 131 -0.29 23.84 -6.74
CA ILE A 131 -0.62 24.69 -7.90
C ILE A 131 0.14 26.02 -7.91
N VAL A 132 0.13 26.74 -6.79
CA VAL A 132 0.88 27.96 -6.54
C VAL A 132 1.68 27.86 -5.25
N ASP A 133 2.79 28.61 -5.20
CA ASP A 133 3.70 28.73 -4.05
C ASP A 133 4.15 27.36 -3.52
N ALA A 134 4.36 26.42 -4.44
CA ALA A 134 4.76 25.06 -4.11
C ALA A 134 6.26 24.99 -3.75
N PRO A 135 6.63 24.16 -2.75
CA PRO A 135 8.03 23.83 -2.50
C PRO A 135 8.61 23.05 -3.68
N VAL A 136 9.94 22.99 -3.78
CA VAL A 136 10.59 22.20 -4.83
C VAL A 136 10.24 20.71 -4.68
N CYS A 137 10.12 20.01 -5.80
CA CYS A 137 9.65 18.61 -5.84
C CYS A 137 10.51 17.62 -5.01
N THR A 138 11.71 18.02 -4.59
CA THR A 138 12.63 17.21 -3.77
C THR A 138 12.44 17.33 -2.26
N GLU A 139 11.61 18.25 -1.76
CA GLU A 139 11.45 18.48 -0.31
C GLU A 139 10.63 17.39 0.39
N ASN A 140 9.58 16.88 -0.27
CA ASN A 140 8.57 16.01 0.34
C ASN A 140 8.63 14.57 -0.17
N LEU A 141 9.85 14.05 -0.34
CA LEU A 141 10.04 12.71 -0.91
C LEU A 141 9.68 11.59 0.07
N ARG A 142 9.04 10.55 -0.47
CA ARG A 142 8.84 9.28 0.26
C ARG A 142 10.17 8.61 0.60
N TYR A 143 11.11 8.66 -0.36
CA TYR A 143 12.48 8.19 -0.24
C TYR A 143 13.38 9.40 -0.48
N GLY A 144 14.15 9.81 0.51
CA GLY A 144 15.06 10.94 0.42
C GLY A 144 16.51 10.51 0.57
N LYS A 145 17.43 11.47 0.42
CA LYS A 145 18.87 11.25 0.62
C LYS A 145 19.25 10.63 1.97
N ASP A 146 18.45 10.89 3.00
CA ASP A 146 18.68 10.41 4.36
C ASP A 146 17.91 9.11 4.64
N TYR A 147 17.20 8.57 3.65
CA TYR A 147 16.44 7.34 3.79
C TYR A 147 17.38 6.15 3.93
N LYS A 148 17.32 5.49 5.09
CA LYS A 148 18.07 4.27 5.39
C LYS A 148 17.12 3.26 6.01
N THR A 149 17.25 2.03 5.57
CA THR A 149 16.60 0.88 6.21
C THR A 149 17.62 0.21 7.10
N TYR A 150 17.16 -0.37 8.21
CA TYR A 150 18.02 -1.21 9.04
C TYR A 150 17.56 -2.65 8.95
N ASP A 151 18.54 -3.55 8.95
CA ASP A 151 18.25 -4.97 8.95
C ASP A 151 17.65 -5.40 10.27
N ILE A 152 16.63 -6.25 10.17
CA ILE A 152 16.03 -6.93 11.31
C ILE A 152 16.08 -8.43 11.08
N LYS A 153 16.27 -9.18 12.16
CA LYS A 153 16.14 -10.64 12.11
C LYS A 153 14.69 -10.97 11.77
N THR A 154 14.45 -11.57 10.61
CA THR A 154 13.14 -12.07 10.19
C THR A 154 12.94 -13.52 10.62
N TYR A 155 11.68 -13.94 10.74
CA TYR A 155 11.28 -15.32 10.98
C TYR A 155 10.80 -16.02 9.71
N LEU A 156 10.29 -15.25 8.74
CA LEU A 156 9.99 -15.73 7.40
C LEU A 156 11.15 -15.44 6.44
N ASP A 157 11.15 -16.17 5.33
CA ASP A 157 12.04 -15.92 4.20
C ASP A 157 11.54 -14.72 3.38
N TRP A 158 12.40 -13.72 3.18
CA TRP A 158 12.16 -12.51 2.38
C TRP A 158 13.11 -12.35 1.20
N ASN A 159 13.84 -13.41 0.83
CA ASN A 159 14.84 -13.37 -0.23
C ASN A 159 14.26 -12.92 -1.57
N ASP A 160 13.06 -13.41 -1.93
CA ASP A 160 12.36 -13.01 -3.17
C ASP A 160 12.13 -11.49 -3.27
N ASP A 161 12.02 -10.81 -2.13
CA ASP A 161 11.76 -9.39 -2.03
C ASP A 161 13.00 -8.56 -1.65
N ASN A 162 14.18 -9.18 -1.58
CA ASN A 162 15.43 -8.56 -1.08
C ASN A 162 15.34 -8.03 0.35
N GLY A 163 14.50 -8.66 1.18
CA GLY A 163 14.29 -8.28 2.57
C GLY A 163 12.93 -7.67 2.85
N ILE A 164 12.57 -7.61 4.14
CA ILE A 164 11.26 -7.09 4.59
C ILE A 164 11.10 -5.59 4.31
N ALA A 165 12.19 -4.83 4.31
CA ALA A 165 12.14 -3.40 4.05
C ALA A 165 11.79 -3.13 2.57
N GLU A 166 12.49 -3.75 1.64
CA GLU A 166 12.23 -3.72 0.21
C GLU A 166 10.84 -4.25 -0.13
N ALA A 167 10.37 -5.29 0.56
CA ALA A 167 8.99 -5.77 0.46
C ALA A 167 7.96 -4.68 0.83
N SER A 168 8.22 -3.93 1.91
CA SER A 168 7.34 -2.81 2.34
C SER A 168 7.36 -1.62 1.37
N GLU A 169 8.44 -1.48 0.59
CA GLU A 169 8.62 -0.45 -0.44
C GLU A 169 7.95 -0.81 -1.77
N MET A 170 7.48 -2.06 -1.94
CA MET A 170 6.70 -2.44 -3.12
C MET A 170 5.42 -1.62 -3.23
N CYS A 171 4.87 -1.15 -2.12
CA CYS A 171 3.72 -0.26 -2.08
C CYS A 171 4.03 1.08 -2.77
N SER A 172 3.53 1.26 -3.99
CA SER A 172 3.65 2.49 -4.78
C SER A 172 2.74 3.61 -4.25
N GLY A 173 1.75 3.30 -3.42
CA GLY A 173 0.82 4.26 -2.85
C GLY A 173 -0.42 4.54 -3.71
N GLN A 174 -0.58 3.83 -4.83
CA GLN A 174 -1.69 3.94 -5.80
C GLN A 174 -3.11 3.84 -5.23
N GLY A 175 -3.28 3.28 -4.03
CA GLY A 175 -4.59 3.29 -3.36
C GLY A 175 -5.63 2.30 -3.89
N VAL A 176 -5.27 1.37 -4.79
CA VAL A 176 -6.17 0.31 -5.30
C VAL A 176 -6.83 -0.50 -4.16
N CYS A 177 -6.18 -0.62 -3.01
CA CYS A 177 -6.74 -1.26 -1.82
C CYS A 177 -7.88 -0.49 -1.13
N ARG A 178 -8.29 0.67 -1.67
CA ARG A 178 -9.41 1.49 -1.19
C ARG A 178 -10.68 1.35 -2.03
N LYS A 179 -10.66 0.52 -3.08
CA LYS A 179 -11.88 0.23 -3.85
C LYS A 179 -12.91 -0.45 -2.95
N ILE A 180 -14.18 -0.13 -3.18
CA ILE A 180 -15.31 -0.64 -2.39
C ILE A 180 -16.13 -1.64 -3.21
N ASP A 181 -16.30 -1.38 -4.50
CA ASP A 181 -17.29 -2.08 -5.34
C ASP A 181 -16.72 -3.23 -6.18
N GLU A 182 -15.40 -3.46 -6.16
CA GLU A 182 -14.76 -4.44 -7.05
C GLU A 182 -13.67 -5.25 -6.37
N GLY A 183 -13.68 -6.56 -6.60
CA GLY A 183 -12.68 -7.50 -6.09
C GLY A 183 -12.75 -7.71 -4.58
N ILE A 184 -11.73 -8.35 -4.03
CA ILE A 184 -11.67 -8.73 -2.61
C ILE A 184 -10.73 -7.78 -1.86
N MET A 185 -9.74 -7.18 -2.51
CA MET A 185 -8.77 -6.31 -1.85
C MET A 185 -9.39 -4.92 -1.56
N CYS A 186 -9.49 -4.45 -0.32
CA CYS A 186 -9.11 -5.06 0.96
C CYS A 186 -10.36 -5.24 1.83
N PRO A 187 -10.70 -6.46 2.33
CA PRO A 187 -12.01 -6.68 2.97
C PRO A 187 -12.21 -5.82 4.22
N SER A 188 -11.13 -5.58 4.97
CA SER A 188 -11.17 -4.70 6.13
C SER A 188 -11.44 -3.25 5.75
N TYR A 189 -10.88 -2.73 4.65
CA TYR A 189 -11.18 -1.38 4.18
C TYR A 189 -12.61 -1.29 3.64
N ILE A 190 -13.07 -2.29 2.88
CA ILE A 190 -14.46 -2.35 2.39
C ILE A 190 -15.44 -2.28 3.56
N ALA A 191 -15.12 -2.94 4.68
CA ALA A 191 -15.98 -2.94 5.86
C ALA A 191 -15.91 -1.64 6.68
N THR A 192 -14.74 -1.00 6.79
CA THR A 192 -14.54 0.13 7.72
C THR A 192 -14.46 1.50 7.05
N HIS A 193 -14.13 1.54 5.76
CA HIS A 193 -13.75 2.74 5.00
C HIS A 193 -12.59 3.56 5.59
N ASP A 194 -11.88 3.00 6.58
CA ASP A 194 -10.75 3.66 7.25
C ASP A 194 -9.43 3.27 6.57
N GLU A 195 -8.65 4.27 6.16
CA GLU A 195 -7.34 4.09 5.53
C GLU A 195 -6.42 3.17 6.34
N LYS A 196 -6.47 3.22 7.68
CA LYS A 196 -5.62 2.39 8.55
C LYS A 196 -5.81 0.89 8.27
N ASP A 197 -7.00 0.50 7.83
CA ASP A 197 -7.40 -0.87 7.56
C ASP A 197 -7.12 -1.28 6.10
N SER A 198 -6.38 -0.46 5.35
CA SER A 198 -5.96 -0.76 3.98
C SER A 198 -4.63 -1.51 3.92
N THR A 199 -4.34 -2.17 2.80
CA THR A 199 -3.01 -2.74 2.52
C THR A 199 -1.92 -1.67 2.49
N ARG A 200 -2.25 -0.49 1.92
CA ARG A 200 -1.31 0.63 1.79
C ARG A 200 -0.87 1.15 3.16
N ALA A 201 -1.80 1.34 4.10
CA ALA A 201 -1.46 1.78 5.45
C ALA A 201 -0.55 0.78 6.17
N ARG A 202 -0.83 -0.52 6.07
CA ARG A 202 0.01 -1.59 6.65
C ARG A 202 1.44 -1.56 6.14
N ALA A 203 1.60 -1.49 4.82
CA ALA A 203 2.93 -1.40 4.21
C ALA A 203 3.66 -0.11 4.61
N ASN A 204 2.95 1.03 4.65
CA ASN A 204 3.51 2.32 5.04
C ASN A 204 3.93 2.37 6.51
N ALA A 205 3.12 1.81 7.42
CA ALA A 205 3.41 1.78 8.85
C ALA A 205 4.63 0.92 9.14
N LEU A 206 4.68 -0.29 8.56
CA LEU A 206 5.84 -1.17 8.67
C LEU A 206 7.10 -0.49 8.10
N ARG A 207 7.00 0.10 6.90
CA ARG A 207 8.11 0.84 6.29
C ARG A 207 8.60 1.99 7.17
N ALA A 208 7.70 2.77 7.76
CA ALA A 208 8.06 3.90 8.61
C ALA A 208 8.89 3.45 9.83
N VAL A 209 8.59 2.29 10.40
CA VAL A 209 9.44 1.69 11.44
C VAL A 209 10.77 1.25 10.84
N LEU A 210 10.75 0.41 9.79
CA LEU A 210 11.95 -0.16 9.16
C LEU A 210 12.94 0.87 8.61
N SER A 211 12.45 2.06 8.22
CA SER A 211 13.26 3.17 7.72
C SER A 211 13.71 4.15 8.80
N GLY A 212 13.41 3.87 10.08
CA GLY A 212 13.76 4.73 11.21
C GLY A 212 12.94 6.02 11.33
N ARG A 213 11.92 6.23 10.49
CA ARG A 213 11.00 7.37 10.62
C ARG A 213 10.17 7.28 11.91
N LEU A 214 9.90 6.05 12.36
CA LEU A 214 9.34 5.75 13.67
C LEU A 214 10.34 4.92 14.48
N PRO A 215 10.35 5.05 15.82
CA PRO A 215 11.22 4.26 16.68
C PRO A 215 11.02 2.76 16.49
N LYS A 216 12.09 1.97 16.54
CA LYS A 216 12.05 0.50 16.35
C LYS A 216 11.09 -0.21 17.31
N GLN A 217 10.89 0.33 18.51
CA GLN A 217 9.96 -0.18 19.51
C GLN A 217 8.50 -0.17 19.03
N LYS A 218 8.17 0.70 18.06
CA LYS A 218 6.83 0.72 17.43
C LYS A 218 6.54 -0.53 16.59
N LEU A 219 7.54 -1.35 16.27
CA LEU A 219 7.30 -2.63 15.59
C LEU A 219 6.42 -3.58 16.41
N ALA A 220 6.46 -3.49 17.75
CA ALA A 220 5.67 -4.33 18.65
C ALA A 220 4.64 -3.52 19.46
N SER A 221 4.26 -2.33 19.00
CA SER A 221 3.32 -1.48 19.74
C SER A 221 1.86 -1.82 19.46
N LYS A 222 0.97 -1.33 20.33
CA LYS A 222 -0.48 -1.47 20.16
C LYS A 222 -0.97 -0.77 18.88
N GLU A 223 -0.40 0.36 18.52
CA GLU A 223 -0.81 1.09 17.30
C GLU A 223 -0.47 0.30 16.03
N MET A 224 0.70 -0.37 15.99
CA MET A 224 1.01 -1.29 14.89
C MET A 224 0.07 -2.49 14.88
N HIS A 225 -0.29 -3.00 16.06
CA HIS A 225 -1.28 -4.07 16.19
C HIS A 225 -2.62 -3.65 15.59
N ASP A 226 -3.14 -2.50 15.98
CA ASP A 226 -4.44 -1.99 15.52
C ASP A 226 -4.49 -1.83 13.98
N ILE A 227 -3.36 -1.53 13.31
CA ILE A 227 -3.24 -1.45 11.84
C ILE A 227 -3.33 -2.84 11.17
N PHE A 228 -2.80 -3.87 11.83
CA PHE A 228 -2.80 -5.25 11.30
C PHE A 228 -3.95 -6.12 11.82
N ASP A 229 -4.66 -5.70 12.86
CA ASP A 229 -5.64 -6.52 13.58
C ASP A 229 -6.72 -7.05 12.64
N LEU A 230 -7.40 -6.15 11.91
CA LEU A 230 -8.47 -6.50 10.97
C LEU A 230 -7.99 -7.16 9.66
N CYS A 231 -6.68 -7.30 9.44
CA CYS A 231 -6.19 -8.01 8.27
C CYS A 231 -6.46 -9.52 8.41
N ILE A 232 -7.35 -10.08 7.61
CA ILE A 232 -7.70 -11.51 7.64
C ILE A 232 -6.69 -12.41 6.91
N SER A 233 -5.55 -11.86 6.46
CA SER A 233 -4.48 -12.61 5.77
C SER A 233 -4.92 -13.37 4.51
N CYS A 234 -5.98 -12.91 3.81
CA CYS A 234 -6.53 -13.59 2.63
C CYS A 234 -5.63 -13.55 1.37
N LYS A 235 -4.55 -12.76 1.39
CA LYS A 235 -3.63 -12.54 0.26
C LYS A 235 -4.21 -11.90 -1.01
N ALA A 236 -5.44 -11.38 -0.98
CA ALA A 236 -5.99 -10.59 -2.10
C ALA A 236 -5.07 -9.43 -2.51
N CYS A 237 -4.34 -8.84 -1.56
CA CYS A 237 -3.36 -7.81 -1.86
C CYS A 237 -2.16 -8.25 -2.68
N LYS A 238 -1.78 -9.53 -2.59
CA LYS A 238 -0.70 -10.09 -3.40
C LYS A 238 -1.12 -10.28 -4.85
N THR A 239 -2.40 -10.61 -5.08
CA THR A 239 -2.93 -10.96 -6.40
C THR A 239 -3.55 -9.77 -7.13
N GLU A 240 -4.33 -8.94 -6.44
CA GLU A 240 -5.08 -7.84 -7.05
C GLU A 240 -4.30 -6.52 -7.11
N CYS A 241 -3.27 -6.34 -6.28
CA CYS A 241 -2.46 -5.13 -6.34
C CYS A 241 -1.48 -5.20 -7.51
N PRO A 242 -1.41 -4.19 -8.40
CA PRO A 242 -0.40 -4.14 -9.48
C PRO A 242 1.06 -4.13 -9.00
N SER A 243 1.27 -3.90 -7.69
CA SER A 243 2.58 -3.99 -7.02
C SER A 243 2.81 -5.30 -6.27
N ALA A 244 1.85 -6.24 -6.27
CA ALA A 244 1.93 -7.53 -5.60
C ALA A 244 2.37 -7.47 -4.11
N VAL A 245 1.86 -6.48 -3.37
CA VAL A 245 2.20 -6.28 -1.95
C VAL A 245 1.62 -7.43 -1.11
N ASP A 246 2.48 -8.20 -0.44
CA ASP A 246 2.07 -9.34 0.40
C ASP A 246 1.81 -8.90 1.86
N GLY A 247 0.67 -8.22 2.08
CA GLY A 247 0.26 -7.75 3.40
C GLY A 247 -0.01 -8.89 4.40
N ALA A 248 -0.31 -10.11 3.93
CA ALA A 248 -0.49 -11.28 4.79
C ALA A 248 0.85 -11.76 5.35
N LYS A 249 1.88 -11.88 4.49
CA LYS A 249 3.25 -12.22 4.91
C LYS A 249 3.80 -11.16 5.87
N MET A 250 3.56 -9.87 5.59
CA MET A 250 3.92 -8.77 6.49
C MET A 250 3.23 -8.91 7.85
N LYS A 251 1.93 -9.24 7.90
CA LYS A 251 1.21 -9.48 9.15
C LYS A 251 1.83 -10.62 9.94
N THR A 252 2.11 -11.75 9.30
CA THR A 252 2.68 -12.92 9.97
C THR A 252 4.04 -12.62 10.59
N GLU A 253 4.91 -11.92 9.85
CA GLU A 253 6.22 -11.47 10.33
C GLU A 253 6.08 -10.47 11.50
N TYR A 254 5.22 -9.47 11.35
CA TYR A 254 4.89 -8.51 12.41
C TYR A 254 4.41 -9.21 13.71
N LEU A 255 3.47 -10.15 13.59
CA LEU A 255 2.92 -10.87 14.74
C LEU A 255 3.98 -11.67 15.49
N ALA A 256 5.03 -12.14 14.82
CA ALA A 256 6.15 -12.81 15.48
C ALA A 256 6.89 -11.84 16.42
N TYR A 257 7.10 -10.59 16.02
CA TYR A 257 7.69 -9.56 16.91
C TYR A 257 6.74 -9.17 18.03
N TYR A 258 5.47 -8.95 17.72
CA TYR A 258 4.45 -8.56 18.71
C TYR A 258 4.29 -9.63 19.80
N ASN A 259 4.14 -10.89 19.42
CA ASN A 259 3.98 -12.01 20.36
C ASN A 259 5.28 -12.32 21.12
N LYS A 260 6.45 -12.03 20.55
CA LYS A 260 7.72 -12.16 21.29
C LYS A 260 7.86 -11.12 22.39
N ALA A 261 7.35 -9.91 22.17
CA ALA A 261 7.40 -8.83 23.15
C ALA A 261 6.31 -8.96 24.23
N GLY A 262 5.07 -9.27 23.83
CA GLY A 262 3.90 -9.28 24.72
C GLY A 262 3.39 -10.66 25.13
N GLY A 263 3.93 -11.73 24.54
CA GLY A 263 3.38 -13.08 24.67
C GLY A 263 2.16 -13.32 23.77
N VAL A 264 1.81 -14.59 23.56
CA VAL A 264 0.59 -14.97 22.83
C VAL A 264 -0.62 -14.88 23.75
N SER A 265 -1.65 -14.16 23.31
CA SER A 265 -2.88 -13.93 24.09
C SER A 265 -3.63 -15.24 24.40
N ILE A 266 -4.44 -15.24 25.47
CA ILE A 266 -5.29 -16.39 25.81
C ILE A 266 -6.25 -16.71 24.67
N ARG A 267 -6.79 -15.68 24.02
CA ARG A 267 -7.66 -15.81 22.84
C ARG A 267 -6.95 -16.56 21.72
N ASP A 268 -5.73 -16.16 21.37
CA ASP A 268 -4.98 -16.80 20.29
C ASP A 268 -4.57 -18.24 20.65
N ARG A 269 -4.22 -18.49 21.91
CA ARG A 269 -3.96 -19.86 22.41
C ARG A 269 -5.20 -20.75 22.30
N PHE A 270 -6.38 -20.21 22.62
CA PHE A 270 -7.66 -20.91 22.49
C PHE A 270 -7.93 -21.26 21.02
N PHE A 271 -7.93 -20.29 20.12
CA PHE A 271 -8.26 -20.52 18.71
C PHE A 271 -7.19 -21.31 17.95
N SER A 272 -5.90 -21.16 18.28
CA SER A 272 -4.84 -22.00 17.69
C SER A 272 -4.95 -23.48 18.07
N ASN A 273 -5.59 -23.80 19.21
CA ASN A 273 -5.82 -25.17 19.66
C ASN A 273 -7.27 -25.63 19.46
N ILE A 274 -8.07 -24.93 18.65
CA ILE A 274 -9.50 -25.21 18.50
C ILE A 274 -9.78 -26.66 18.06
N HIS A 275 -8.90 -27.27 17.28
CA HIS A 275 -8.99 -28.67 16.85
C HIS A 275 -8.94 -29.64 18.04
N LYS A 276 -7.95 -29.51 18.94
CA LYS A 276 -7.83 -30.33 20.16
C LYS A 276 -8.99 -30.09 21.12
N LEU A 277 -9.40 -28.82 21.27
CA LEU A 277 -10.52 -28.45 22.13
C LEU A 277 -11.83 -29.04 21.61
N SER A 278 -12.05 -29.00 20.29
CA SER A 278 -13.24 -29.57 19.65
C SER A 278 -13.25 -31.10 19.72
N ASP A 279 -12.09 -31.76 19.56
CA ASP A 279 -11.97 -33.21 19.72
C ASP A 279 -12.22 -33.67 21.17
N ALA A 280 -11.73 -32.92 22.16
CA ALA A 280 -12.02 -33.22 23.56
C ALA A 280 -13.51 -33.00 23.87
N ALA A 281 -14.10 -31.92 23.33
CA ALA A 281 -15.49 -31.58 23.56
C ALA A 281 -16.47 -32.54 22.85
N SER A 282 -16.14 -33.07 21.67
CA SER A 282 -17.00 -34.03 20.95
C SER A 282 -17.21 -35.33 21.74
N ARG A 283 -16.18 -35.79 22.46
CA ARG A 283 -16.26 -37.02 23.29
C ARG A 283 -17.32 -36.93 24.40
N VAL A 284 -17.59 -35.72 24.87
CA VAL A 284 -18.58 -35.41 25.91
C VAL A 284 -19.63 -34.42 25.40
N ALA A 285 -20.00 -34.53 24.12
CA ALA A 285 -20.84 -33.56 23.40
C ALA A 285 -22.11 -33.10 24.16
N PRO A 286 -22.92 -33.98 24.80
CA PRO A 286 -24.09 -33.52 25.56
C PRO A 286 -23.72 -32.55 26.69
N VAL A 287 -22.62 -32.81 27.40
CA VAL A 287 -22.11 -31.94 28.49
C VAL A 287 -21.54 -30.66 27.90
N SER A 288 -20.76 -30.74 26.82
CA SER A 288 -20.21 -29.56 26.16
C SER A 288 -21.31 -28.61 25.67
N ASN A 289 -22.38 -29.14 25.07
CA ASN A 289 -23.51 -28.34 24.60
C ASN A 289 -24.29 -27.67 25.74
N LEU A 290 -24.44 -28.35 26.89
CA LEU A 290 -25.03 -27.73 28.09
C LEU A 290 -24.20 -26.54 28.59
N ILE A 291 -22.87 -26.66 28.53
CA ILE A 291 -21.96 -25.58 28.93
C ILE A 291 -22.00 -24.44 27.91
N THR A 292 -21.89 -24.73 26.61
CA THR A 292 -21.81 -23.70 25.57
C THR A 292 -23.12 -22.91 25.39
N ASN A 293 -24.27 -23.53 25.66
CA ASN A 293 -25.60 -22.91 25.52
C ASN A 293 -26.10 -22.19 26.79
N ASN A 294 -25.27 -22.03 27.82
CA ASN A 294 -25.65 -21.33 29.06
C ASN A 294 -25.38 -19.80 28.98
N ILE A 295 -26.19 -19.01 29.70
CA ILE A 295 -26.05 -17.56 29.87
C ILE A 295 -24.69 -17.17 30.45
N ILE A 296 -24.13 -17.98 31.35
CA ILE A 296 -22.81 -17.74 31.92
C ILE A 296 -21.74 -17.75 30.82
N THR A 297 -21.81 -18.70 29.91
CA THR A 297 -20.88 -18.78 28.78
C THR A 297 -21.01 -17.55 27.89
N LYS A 298 -22.24 -17.11 27.59
CA LYS A 298 -22.48 -15.87 26.82
C LYS A 298 -21.86 -14.63 27.46
N LEU A 299 -21.78 -14.56 28.79
CA LEU A 299 -21.09 -13.46 29.51
C LEU A 299 -19.56 -13.56 29.46
N VAL A 300 -19.01 -14.76 29.26
CA VAL A 300 -17.56 -15.00 29.18
C VAL A 300 -17.03 -14.87 27.75
N LEU A 301 -17.85 -15.15 26.72
CA LEU A 301 -17.48 -15.07 25.30
C LEU A 301 -16.77 -13.76 24.88
N PRO A 302 -17.19 -12.57 25.34
CA PRO A 302 -16.49 -11.33 25.00
C PRO A 302 -15.03 -11.30 25.44
N LYS A 303 -14.66 -11.98 26.55
CA LYS A 303 -13.28 -12.04 27.05
C LYS A 303 -12.33 -12.79 26.11
N ILE A 304 -12.87 -13.65 25.25
CA ILE A 304 -12.12 -14.36 24.20
C ILE A 304 -12.42 -13.82 22.79
N GLY A 305 -13.03 -12.63 22.69
CA GLY A 305 -13.28 -11.95 21.42
C GLY A 305 -14.43 -12.53 20.59
N ILE A 306 -15.37 -13.25 21.21
CA ILE A 306 -16.61 -13.69 20.57
C ILE A 306 -17.73 -12.74 20.99
N HIS A 307 -18.42 -12.14 20.02
CA HIS A 307 -19.52 -11.21 20.28
C HIS A 307 -20.67 -11.93 21.02
N PRO A 308 -21.28 -11.34 22.07
CA PRO A 308 -22.25 -12.04 22.94
C PRO A 308 -23.52 -12.51 22.22
N ASN A 309 -23.87 -11.87 21.09
CA ASN A 309 -25.00 -12.27 20.24
C ASN A 309 -24.67 -13.41 19.27
N ARG A 310 -23.46 -13.97 19.28
CA ARG A 310 -23.11 -15.11 18.44
C ARG A 310 -23.61 -16.40 19.07
N THR A 311 -24.29 -17.20 18.26
CA THR A 311 -24.63 -18.58 18.61
C THR A 311 -23.41 -19.45 18.32
N LEU A 312 -22.98 -20.23 19.32
CA LEU A 312 -21.94 -21.23 19.13
C LEU A 312 -22.54 -22.44 18.39
N PRO A 313 -21.78 -23.09 17.49
CA PRO A 313 -22.24 -24.30 16.83
C PRO A 313 -22.43 -25.42 17.87
N GLU A 314 -23.44 -26.26 17.65
CA GLU A 314 -23.60 -27.48 18.44
C GLU A 314 -22.48 -28.47 18.14
N ILE A 315 -21.96 -29.07 19.20
CA ILE A 315 -20.90 -30.08 19.13
C ILE A 315 -21.56 -31.45 19.03
N THR A 316 -21.13 -32.24 18.05
CA THR A 316 -21.58 -33.61 17.84
C THR A 316 -20.51 -34.60 18.27
N LYS A 317 -20.93 -35.80 18.70
CA LYS A 317 -20.00 -36.89 19.01
C LYS A 317 -19.34 -37.46 17.75
N GLU A 318 -20.12 -37.58 16.67
CA GLU A 318 -19.60 -37.99 15.36
C GLU A 318 -18.90 -36.78 14.71
N THR A 319 -17.60 -36.92 14.45
CA THR A 319 -16.84 -35.90 13.72
C THR A 319 -17.05 -36.03 12.21
N TYR A 320 -16.78 -34.97 11.45
CA TYR A 320 -16.80 -35.05 9.98
C TYR A 320 -15.89 -36.17 9.45
N ILE A 321 -14.73 -36.40 10.08
CA ILE A 321 -13.79 -37.44 9.67
C ILE A 321 -14.39 -38.83 9.92
N ASP A 322 -15.00 -39.06 11.08
CA ASP A 322 -15.65 -40.34 11.40
C ASP A 322 -16.81 -40.61 10.45
N TRP A 323 -17.69 -39.63 10.27
CA TRP A 323 -18.78 -39.70 9.30
C TRP A 323 -18.25 -39.97 7.90
N PHE A 324 -17.21 -39.25 7.45
CA PHE A 324 -16.62 -39.40 6.12
C PHE A 324 -16.09 -40.81 5.93
N ASN A 325 -15.42 -41.39 6.92
CA ASN A 325 -14.88 -42.74 6.83
C ASN A 325 -15.96 -43.83 6.87
N ASN A 326 -17.03 -43.60 7.64
CA ASN A 326 -18.11 -44.58 7.84
C ASN A 326 -19.25 -44.43 6.82
N ARG A 327 -19.28 -43.35 6.03
CA ARG A 327 -20.36 -43.14 5.05
C ARG A 327 -20.35 -44.24 3.99
N PRO A 328 -21.53 -44.71 3.56
CA PRO A 328 -21.62 -45.66 2.46
C PRO A 328 -21.02 -45.04 1.18
N ARG A 329 -20.00 -45.69 0.60
CA ARG A 329 -19.47 -45.29 -0.70
C ARG A 329 -20.52 -45.61 -1.77
N LYS A 330 -21.15 -44.59 -2.36
CA LYS A 330 -21.91 -44.79 -3.59
C LYS A 330 -20.94 -45.27 -4.67
N HIS A 331 -21.05 -46.52 -5.09
CA HIS A 331 -20.52 -46.93 -6.39
C HIS A 331 -21.38 -46.22 -7.44
N ASN A 332 -20.81 -45.21 -8.09
CA ASN A 332 -21.37 -44.73 -9.35
C ASN A 332 -21.24 -45.90 -10.33
N LYS A 333 -22.39 -46.48 -10.71
CA LYS A 333 -22.47 -47.39 -11.85
C LYS A 333 -22.27 -46.62 -13.14
#